data_AF-B7P883-F1
#
_entry.id   AF-B7P883-F1
#
_cell.length_a   1.000
_cell.length_b   1.000
_cell.length_c   1.000
_cell.angle_alpha   90.00
_cell.angle_beta   90.00
_cell.angle_gamma   90.00
#
_symmetry.space_group_name_H-M   'P 1'
#
loop_
_entity.id
_entity.type
_entity.pdbx_description
1 polymer ?
#
loop_
_entity_poly.entity_id
_entity_poly.type
_entity_poly.pdbx_seq_one_letter_code
_entity_poly.pdbx_strand_id
1 'polypeptide(L)'
;LYGIENKPLAVHQYVQLMAYYDKEVHVEETGLHVYPRYPFIAASPDRIVYDGEGVGLLEVKCPCSKKGQTPKGAALDKKFFAHIVEGEVTLKRDSAYYYQVQGQLAVTGLPWADFVIWTNNGLLCDSISVERIAFDNTFWDSTILSGLLYFYERVVIPERITRRVRRLGRLHTTE
;
A
#
# COMPACT_ATOMS: atom_id res chain seq x y z
N LEU A 1 2.64 3.14 -18.54
CA LEU A 1 3.45 3.22 -17.29
C LEU A 1 3.68 1.81 -16.78
N TYR A 2 4.94 1.37 -16.66
CA TYR A 2 5.31 -0.02 -16.37
C TYR A 2 4.50 -0.68 -15.25
N GLY A 3 4.31 0.01 -14.12
CA GLY A 3 3.57 -0.55 -12.99
C GLY A 3 2.10 -0.82 -13.26
N ILE A 4 1.44 0.02 -14.07
CA ILE A 4 0.02 -0.15 -14.42
C ILE A 4 -0.14 -1.34 -15.38
N GLU A 5 0.73 -1.42 -16.39
CA GLU A 5 0.69 -2.46 -17.41
C GLU A 5 0.96 -3.86 -16.85
N ASN A 6 1.82 -3.96 -15.83
CA ASN A 6 2.22 -5.26 -15.28
C ASN A 6 1.45 -5.69 -14.04
N LYS A 7 0.60 -4.82 -13.46
CA LYS A 7 -0.18 -5.16 -12.27
C LYS A 7 -1.08 -6.39 -12.47
N PRO A 8 -1.81 -6.54 -13.58
CA PRO A 8 -2.61 -7.75 -13.81
C PRO A 8 -1.79 -9.04 -13.82
N LEU A 9 -0.57 -9.00 -14.40
CA LEU A 9 0.34 -10.14 -14.40
C LEU A 9 0.86 -10.46 -13.00
N ALA A 10 1.20 -9.44 -12.21
CA ALA A 10 1.63 -9.62 -10.83
C ALA A 10 0.51 -10.20 -9.94
N VAL A 11 -0.75 -9.77 -10.13
CA VAL A 11 -1.92 -10.35 -9.46
C VAL A 11 -2.11 -11.81 -9.85
N HIS A 12 -2.00 -12.15 -11.14
CA HIS A 12 -2.08 -13.53 -11.60
C HIS A 12 -1.00 -14.42 -10.96
N GLN A 13 0.23 -13.93 -10.90
CA GLN A 13 1.35 -14.63 -10.26
C GLN A 13 1.19 -14.77 -8.75
N TYR A 14 0.59 -13.78 -8.08
CA TYR A 14 0.20 -13.91 -6.68
C TYR A 14 -0.78 -15.08 -6.48
N VAL A 15 -1.84 -15.18 -7.30
CA VAL A 15 -2.81 -16.29 -7.21
C VAL A 15 -2.13 -17.64 -7.44
N GLN A 16 -1.24 -17.74 -8.42
CA GLN A 16 -0.45 -18.95 -8.67
C GLN A 16 0.45 -19.32 -7.48
N LEU A 17 1.06 -18.33 -6.85
CA LEU A 17 1.91 -18.53 -5.67
C LEU A 17 1.10 -19.03 -4.47
N MET A 18 -0.06 -18.44 -4.21
CA MET A 18 -0.93 -18.87 -3.11
C MET A 18 -1.42 -20.30 -3.33
N ALA A 19 -1.83 -20.64 -4.56
CA ALA A 19 -2.23 -22.01 -4.92
C ALA A 19 -1.08 -23.03 -4.75
N TYR A 20 0.17 -22.65 -5.04
CA TYR A 20 1.34 -23.49 -4.79
C TYR A 20 1.55 -23.79 -3.30
N TYR A 21 1.16 -22.87 -2.42
CA TYR A 21 1.17 -23.07 -0.96
C TYR A 21 -0.11 -23.72 -0.43
N ASP A 22 -0.88 -24.39 -1.28
CA ASP A 22 -2.17 -25.01 -0.95
C ASP A 22 -3.20 -24.03 -0.35
N LYS A 23 -3.07 -22.74 -0.69
CA LYS A 23 -3.96 -21.67 -0.24
C LYS A 23 -4.71 -21.09 -1.43
N GLU A 24 -5.87 -21.65 -1.72
CA GLU A 24 -6.73 -21.13 -2.79
C GLU A 24 -7.28 -19.75 -2.39
N VAL A 25 -7.07 -18.76 -3.24
CA VAL A 25 -7.51 -17.38 -3.02
C VAL A 25 -8.38 -16.91 -4.17
N HIS A 26 -9.45 -16.19 -3.85
CA HIS A 26 -10.26 -15.45 -4.81
C HIS A 26 -9.92 -13.96 -4.71
N VAL A 27 -9.72 -13.30 -5.86
CA VAL A 27 -9.25 -11.91 -5.91
C VAL A 27 -10.22 -11.08 -6.74
N GLU A 28 -10.68 -9.96 -6.19
CA GLU A 28 -11.68 -9.09 -6.82
C GLU A 28 -11.15 -7.68 -7.06
N GLU A 29 -11.56 -7.09 -8.19
CA GLU A 29 -11.39 -5.66 -8.45
C GLU A 29 -12.15 -4.83 -7.41
N THR A 30 -11.62 -3.65 -7.11
CA THR A 30 -12.22 -2.72 -6.15
C THR A 30 -12.04 -1.28 -6.63
N GLY A 31 -12.83 -0.37 -6.06
CA GLY A 31 -12.75 1.06 -6.33
C GLY A 31 -12.30 1.86 -5.12
N LEU A 32 -12.76 3.11 -5.08
CA LEU A 32 -12.54 4.03 -3.98
C LEU A 32 -13.48 3.70 -2.80
N HIS A 33 -12.88 3.52 -1.63
CA HIS A 33 -13.58 3.38 -0.36
C HIS A 33 -13.48 4.69 0.42
N VAL A 34 -14.58 5.13 1.03
CA VAL A 34 -14.63 6.37 1.82
C VAL A 34 -14.71 6.02 3.29
N TYR A 35 -13.87 6.65 4.12
CA TYR A 35 -13.85 6.35 5.54
C TYR A 35 -15.16 6.81 6.20
N PRO A 36 -15.92 5.92 6.88
CA PRO A 36 -17.25 6.25 7.36
C PRO A 36 -17.28 7.43 8.34
N ARG A 37 -16.25 7.55 9.19
CA ARG A 37 -16.17 8.58 10.23
C ARG A 37 -15.72 9.94 9.70
N TYR A 38 -14.83 9.96 8.70
CA TYR A 38 -14.28 11.18 8.12
C TYR A 38 -14.33 11.09 6.59
N PRO A 39 -15.42 11.54 5.94
CA PRO A 39 -15.63 11.35 4.50
C PRO A 39 -14.61 12.03 3.57
N PHE A 40 -13.76 12.90 4.10
CA PHE A 40 -12.63 13.49 3.37
C PHE A 40 -11.40 12.56 3.29
N ILE A 41 -11.44 11.43 4.00
CA ILE A 41 -10.43 10.37 3.93
C ILE A 41 -11.01 9.23 3.08
N ALA A 42 -10.24 8.79 2.10
CA ALA A 42 -10.62 7.71 1.21
C ALA A 42 -9.38 6.95 0.74
N ALA A 43 -9.55 5.69 0.36
CA ALA A 43 -8.47 4.83 -0.11
C ALA A 43 -8.95 3.95 -1.26
N SER A 44 -8.07 3.68 -2.22
CA SER A 44 -8.32 2.75 -3.33
C SER A 44 -7.28 1.63 -3.22
N PRO A 45 -7.61 0.50 -2.58
CA PRO A 45 -6.77 -0.69 -2.65
C PRO A 45 -6.72 -1.24 -4.07
N ASP A 46 -5.73 -2.07 -4.38
CA ASP A 46 -5.64 -2.68 -5.69
C ASP A 46 -6.69 -3.79 -5.84
N ARG A 47 -6.79 -4.72 -4.89
CA ARG A 47 -7.80 -5.80 -4.90
C ARG A 47 -8.30 -6.13 -3.50
N ILE A 48 -9.44 -6.83 -3.45
CA ILE A 48 -9.90 -7.56 -2.28
C ILE A 48 -9.51 -9.03 -2.44
N VAL A 49 -9.06 -9.67 -1.37
CA VAL A 49 -8.65 -11.08 -1.34
C VAL A 49 -9.55 -11.84 -0.36
N TYR A 50 -10.05 -12.98 -0.81
CA TYR A 50 -10.75 -13.97 0.01
C TYR A 50 -9.89 -15.22 0.05
N ASP A 51 -9.42 -15.62 1.23
CA ASP A 51 -8.45 -16.71 1.37
C ASP A 51 -9.01 -17.95 2.10
N GLY A 52 -10.33 -18.08 2.12
CA GLY A 52 -11.08 -19.15 2.79
C GLY A 52 -11.25 -18.94 4.29
N GLU A 53 -10.27 -18.30 4.95
CA GLU A 53 -10.31 -17.98 6.38
C GLU A 53 -10.89 -16.60 6.66
N GLY A 54 -10.71 -15.66 5.72
CA GLY A 54 -11.26 -14.33 5.86
C GLY A 54 -11.13 -13.49 4.59
N VAL A 55 -11.28 -12.18 4.81
CA VAL A 55 -11.21 -11.17 3.76
C VAL A 55 -10.11 -10.18 4.12
N GLY A 56 -9.29 -9.83 3.13
CA GLY A 56 -8.24 -8.83 3.25
C GLY A 56 -8.02 -8.09 1.95
N LEU A 57 -6.92 -7.34 1.89
CA LEU A 57 -6.55 -6.56 0.71
C LEU A 57 -5.36 -7.16 -0.01
N LEU A 58 -5.23 -6.84 -1.29
CA LEU A 58 -3.98 -6.97 -2.05
C LEU A 58 -3.50 -5.57 -2.43
N GLU A 59 -2.24 -5.27 -2.18
CA GLU A 59 -1.58 -4.06 -2.68
C GLU A 59 -0.32 -4.47 -3.45
N VAL A 60 -0.24 -4.11 -4.73
CA VAL A 60 0.78 -4.64 -5.65
C VAL A 60 1.71 -3.53 -6.13
N LYS A 61 3.01 -3.70 -5.92
CA LYS A 61 4.06 -2.81 -6.43
C LYS A 61 4.94 -3.52 -7.45
N CYS A 62 5.02 -2.92 -8.64
CA CYS A 62 5.88 -3.36 -9.74
C CYS A 62 6.98 -2.31 -10.02
N PRO A 63 8.05 -2.22 -9.21
CA PRO A 63 9.09 -1.21 -9.36
C PRO A 63 9.92 -1.41 -10.64
N CYS A 64 9.72 -0.52 -11.62
CA CYS A 64 10.45 -0.57 -12.91
C CYS A 64 11.97 -0.57 -12.75
N SER A 65 12.50 0.13 -11.74
CA SER A 65 13.95 0.22 -11.46
C SER A 65 14.56 -1.09 -10.94
N LYS A 66 13.74 -2.07 -10.57
CA LYS A 66 14.15 -3.38 -10.06
C LYS A 66 13.73 -4.53 -10.97
N LYS A 67 13.29 -4.23 -12.20
CA LYS A 67 12.95 -5.24 -13.20
C LYS A 67 14.12 -6.21 -13.41
N GLY A 68 13.85 -7.51 -13.41
CA GLY A 68 14.86 -8.56 -13.62
C GLY A 68 15.76 -8.81 -12.42
N GLN A 69 15.45 -8.26 -11.24
CA GLN A 69 16.12 -8.61 -9.98
C GLN A 69 15.20 -9.50 -9.15
N THR A 70 15.73 -10.29 -8.23
CA THR A 70 14.88 -10.90 -7.21
C THR A 70 14.39 -9.84 -6.22
N PRO A 71 13.20 -9.98 -5.60
CA PRO A 71 12.77 -9.08 -4.53
C PRO A 71 13.78 -9.00 -3.38
N LYS A 72 14.40 -10.14 -3.02
CA LYS A 72 15.51 -10.19 -2.03
C LYS A 72 16.71 -9.37 -2.49
N GLY A 73 17.12 -9.50 -3.76
CA GLY A 73 18.20 -8.68 -4.34
C GLY A 73 17.86 -7.18 -4.36
N ALA A 74 16.62 -6.82 -4.69
CA ALA A 74 16.15 -5.45 -4.67
C ALA A 74 16.15 -4.85 -3.25
N ALA A 75 15.82 -5.67 -2.23
CA ALA A 75 15.80 -5.29 -0.82
C ALA A 75 17.19 -5.06 -0.20
N LEU A 76 18.27 -5.44 -0.88
CA LEU A 76 19.64 -5.09 -0.47
C LEU A 76 19.97 -3.61 -0.74
N ASP A 77 19.25 -2.96 -1.64
CA ASP A 77 19.38 -1.52 -1.87
C ASP A 77 18.73 -0.74 -0.71
N LYS A 78 19.54 -0.03 0.07
CA LYS A 78 19.08 0.77 1.21
C LYS A 78 18.05 1.85 0.83
N LYS A 79 18.01 2.29 -0.43
CA LYS A 79 17.02 3.27 -0.93
C LYS A 79 15.69 2.62 -1.34
N PHE A 80 15.65 1.29 -1.45
CA PHE A 80 14.42 0.57 -1.74
C PHE A 80 13.46 0.64 -0.55
N PHE A 81 12.17 0.55 -0.81
CA PHE A 81 11.13 0.68 0.22
C PHE A 81 10.97 -0.58 1.08
N ALA A 82 11.58 -1.70 0.69
CA ALA A 82 11.65 -2.92 1.47
C ALA A 82 13.09 -3.24 1.89
N HIS A 83 13.24 -4.11 2.87
CA HIS A 83 14.50 -4.60 3.43
C HIS A 83 14.36 -6.07 3.81
N ILE A 84 15.44 -6.70 4.25
CA ILE A 84 15.43 -8.09 4.70
C ILE A 84 15.38 -8.13 6.22
N VAL A 85 14.41 -8.84 6.78
CA VAL A 85 14.28 -9.14 8.22
C VAL A 85 14.16 -10.64 8.34
N GLU A 86 15.04 -11.27 9.13
CA GLU A 86 15.03 -12.73 9.35
C GLU A 86 15.03 -13.56 8.06
N GLY A 87 15.68 -13.05 7.01
CA GLY A 87 15.78 -13.71 5.70
C GLY A 87 14.62 -13.41 4.74
N GLU A 88 13.59 -12.71 5.18
CA GLU A 88 12.40 -12.39 4.39
C GLU A 88 12.29 -10.91 4.00
N VAL A 89 11.73 -10.65 2.82
CA VAL A 89 11.55 -9.29 2.32
C VAL A 89 10.38 -8.65 3.06
N THR A 90 10.66 -7.58 3.78
CA THR A 90 9.72 -6.87 4.63
C THR A 90 9.67 -5.39 4.24
N LEU A 91 8.47 -4.84 4.12
CA LEU A 91 8.20 -3.44 3.87
C LEU A 91 8.68 -2.60 5.05
N LYS A 92 9.45 -1.56 4.77
CA LYS A 92 9.92 -0.67 5.83
C LYS A 92 8.73 0.09 6.45
N ARG A 93 8.66 0.09 7.78
CA ARG A 93 7.55 0.69 8.54
C ARG A 93 7.52 2.21 8.47
N ASP A 94 8.63 2.85 8.10
CA ASP A 94 8.74 4.28 7.82
C ASP A 94 8.48 4.66 6.34
N SER A 95 8.23 3.68 5.47
CA SER A 95 7.99 3.93 4.04
C SER A 95 6.58 4.48 3.78
N ALA A 96 6.44 5.33 2.76
CA ALA A 96 5.14 5.84 2.34
C ALA A 96 4.13 4.73 1.98
N TYR A 97 4.60 3.57 1.52
CA TYR A 97 3.74 2.44 1.21
C TYR A 97 3.19 1.74 2.45
N TYR A 98 3.92 1.72 3.58
CA TYR A 98 3.37 1.20 4.83
C TYR A 98 2.23 2.07 5.34
N TYR A 99 2.41 3.39 5.28
CA TYR A 99 1.33 4.36 5.57
C TYR A 99 0.14 4.18 4.63
N GLN A 100 0.38 3.92 3.33
CA GLN A 100 -0.67 3.63 2.36
C GLN A 100 -1.48 2.38 2.76
N VAL A 101 -0.80 1.27 3.07
CA VAL A 101 -1.45 0.00 3.44
C VAL A 101 -2.27 0.16 4.72
N GLN A 102 -1.69 0.76 5.77
CA GLN A 102 -2.40 0.98 7.03
C GLN A 102 -3.61 1.91 6.85
N GLY A 103 -3.50 2.93 6.00
CA GLY A 103 -4.63 3.78 5.62
C GLY A 103 -5.71 3.03 4.84
N GLN A 104 -5.34 2.17 3.89
CA GLN A 104 -6.29 1.32 3.18
C GLN A 104 -7.04 0.39 4.13
N LEU A 105 -6.35 -0.28 5.06
CA LEU A 105 -6.95 -1.17 6.06
C LEU A 105 -7.93 -0.44 6.98
N ALA A 106 -7.55 0.74 7.47
CA ALA A 106 -8.44 1.56 8.29
C ALA A 106 -9.70 1.98 7.54
N VAL A 107 -9.56 2.37 6.27
CA VAL A 107 -10.68 2.86 5.46
C VAL A 107 -11.65 1.75 5.11
N THR A 108 -11.16 0.57 4.75
CA THR A 108 -12.00 -0.58 4.38
C THR A 108 -12.50 -1.37 5.60
N GLY A 109 -11.89 -1.18 6.77
CA GLY A 109 -12.18 -1.95 7.98
C GLY A 109 -11.70 -3.41 7.90
N LEU A 110 -10.78 -3.73 6.98
CA LEU A 110 -10.24 -5.08 6.81
C LEU A 110 -9.02 -5.31 7.70
N PRO A 111 -8.84 -6.54 8.23
CA PRO A 111 -7.84 -6.83 9.26
C PRO A 111 -6.40 -6.95 8.74
N TRP A 112 -6.20 -7.25 7.45
CA TRP A 112 -4.88 -7.47 6.87
C TRP A 112 -4.83 -7.16 5.36
N ALA A 113 -3.62 -6.92 4.87
CA ALA A 113 -3.31 -6.78 3.46
C ALA A 113 -2.09 -7.66 3.10
N ASP A 114 -2.18 -8.37 1.99
CA ASP A 114 -1.00 -8.96 1.35
C ASP A 114 -0.34 -7.88 0.48
N PHE A 115 0.89 -7.52 0.83
CA PHE A 115 1.71 -6.57 0.10
C PHE A 115 2.65 -7.32 -0.84
N VAL A 116 2.45 -7.12 -2.14
CA VAL A 116 3.18 -7.84 -3.19
C VAL A 116 4.24 -6.95 -3.81
N ILE A 117 5.48 -7.41 -3.80
CA ILE A 117 6.58 -6.84 -4.59
C ILE A 117 6.83 -7.76 -5.77
N TRP A 118 6.66 -7.22 -6.97
CA TRP A 118 6.85 -7.95 -8.21
C TRP A 118 7.92 -7.31 -9.10
N THR A 119 8.94 -8.08 -9.44
CA THR A 119 10.15 -7.59 -10.13
C THR A 119 10.40 -8.24 -11.50
N ASN A 120 9.55 -9.16 -11.97
CA ASN A 120 9.65 -9.77 -13.30
C ASN A 120 11.04 -10.37 -13.59
N ASN A 121 11.44 -11.37 -12.81
CA ASN A 121 12.74 -12.03 -12.90
C ASN A 121 12.61 -13.51 -13.31
N GLY A 122 11.91 -13.76 -14.41
CA GLY A 122 11.77 -15.10 -14.98
C GLY A 122 10.85 -15.99 -14.14
N LEU A 123 11.43 -16.87 -13.31
CA LEU A 123 10.67 -17.83 -12.51
C LEU A 123 9.80 -17.14 -11.47
N LEU A 124 8.67 -17.76 -11.10
CA LEU A 124 7.73 -17.21 -10.14
C LEU A 124 8.41 -16.89 -8.80
N CYS A 125 9.10 -17.88 -8.22
CA CYS A 125 9.80 -17.74 -6.93
C CYS A 125 10.88 -16.65 -6.91
N ASP A 126 11.43 -16.30 -8.08
CA ASP A 126 12.45 -15.27 -8.22
C ASP A 126 11.85 -13.89 -8.53
N SER A 127 10.57 -13.83 -8.89
CA SER A 127 9.89 -12.62 -9.39
C SER A 127 8.97 -11.96 -8.38
N ILE A 128 8.55 -12.68 -7.34
CA ILE A 128 7.51 -12.23 -6.42
C ILE A 128 7.92 -12.42 -4.96
N SER A 129 7.51 -11.48 -4.12
CA SER A 129 7.54 -11.62 -2.67
C SER A 129 6.26 -11.04 -2.10
N VAL A 130 5.73 -11.70 -1.07
CA VAL A 130 4.48 -11.35 -0.42
C VAL A 130 4.73 -11.21 1.07
N GLU A 131 4.33 -10.08 1.64
CA GLU A 131 4.29 -9.87 3.09
C GLU A 131 2.84 -9.66 3.50
N ARG A 132 2.34 -10.43 4.48
CA ARG A 132 1.06 -10.17 5.10
C ARG A 132 1.21 -9.12 6.20
N ILE A 133 0.55 -7.98 6.03
CA ILE A 133 0.58 -6.85 6.96
C ILE A 133 -0.75 -6.79 7.71
N ALA A 134 -0.69 -6.91 9.03
CA ALA A 134 -1.86 -6.74 9.90
C ALA A 134 -2.17 -5.25 10.12
N PHE A 135 -3.45 -4.93 10.34
CA PHE A 135 -3.86 -3.60 10.75
C PHE A 135 -3.27 -3.24 12.11
N ASP A 136 -2.60 -2.10 12.19
CA ASP A 136 -2.05 -1.54 13.40
C ASP A 136 -2.91 -0.35 13.83
N ASN A 137 -3.85 -0.63 14.73
CA ASN A 137 -4.79 0.38 15.23
C ASN A 137 -4.08 1.53 15.96
N THR A 138 -2.99 1.22 16.67
CA THR A 138 -2.24 2.22 17.42
C THR A 138 -1.55 3.17 16.45
N PHE A 139 -0.87 2.64 15.44
CA PHE A 139 -0.22 3.43 14.41
C PHE A 139 -1.22 4.26 13.59
N TRP A 140 -2.39 3.70 13.26
CA TRP A 140 -3.46 4.44 12.62
C TRP A 140 -3.92 5.63 13.47
N ASP A 141 -4.32 5.40 14.72
CA ASP A 141 -4.90 6.45 15.57
C ASP A 141 -3.87 7.52 15.95
N SER A 142 -2.67 7.11 16.39
CA SER A 142 -1.67 8.04 16.92
C SER A 142 -0.93 8.82 15.83
N THR A 143 -0.75 8.23 14.66
CA THR A 143 0.16 8.76 13.63
C THR A 143 -0.61 9.19 12.40
N ILE A 144 -1.29 8.26 11.72
CA ILE A 144 -1.90 8.55 10.41
C ILE A 144 -3.12 9.44 10.58
N LEU A 145 -4.11 9.02 11.36
CA LEU A 145 -5.37 9.73 11.54
C LEU A 145 -5.13 11.11 12.15
N SER A 146 -4.32 11.19 13.21
CA SER A 146 -3.93 12.46 13.84
C SER A 146 -3.34 13.45 12.81
N GLY A 147 -2.40 12.99 11.98
CA GLY A 147 -1.80 13.81 10.93
C GLY A 147 -2.79 14.23 9.84
N LEU A 148 -3.69 13.33 9.41
CA LEU A 148 -4.72 13.63 8.43
C LEU A 148 -5.73 14.66 8.94
N LEU A 149 -6.17 14.55 10.20
CA LEU A 149 -7.06 15.53 10.84
C LEU A 149 -6.39 16.89 10.93
N TYR A 150 -5.14 16.95 11.40
CA TYR A 150 -4.38 18.18 11.45
C TYR A 150 -4.25 18.84 10.08
N PHE A 151 -3.88 18.07 9.04
CA PHE A 151 -3.77 18.58 7.69
C PHE A 151 -5.11 19.10 7.16
N TYR A 152 -6.20 18.36 7.40
CA TYR A 152 -7.53 18.78 6.95
C TYR A 152 -7.96 20.08 7.61
N GLU A 153 -7.83 20.19 8.94
CA GLU A 153 -8.29 21.34 9.71
C GLU A 153 -7.41 22.58 9.53
N ARG A 154 -6.09 22.40 9.44
CA ARG A 154 -5.14 23.52 9.41
C ARG A 154 -4.72 23.93 8.01
N VAL A 155 -4.85 23.05 7.02
CA VAL A 155 -4.44 23.34 5.63
C VAL A 155 -5.64 23.35 4.70
N VAL A 156 -6.42 22.26 4.64
CA VAL A 156 -7.48 22.11 3.64
C VAL A 156 -8.64 23.09 3.90
N ILE A 157 -9.19 23.13 5.10
CA ILE A 157 -10.31 24.01 5.43
C ILE A 157 -9.95 25.49 5.21
N PRO A 158 -8.83 26.03 5.76
CA PRO A 158 -8.47 27.43 5.56
C PRO A 158 -8.22 27.76 4.08
N GLU A 159 -7.59 26.86 3.32
CA GLU A 159 -7.35 27.10 1.90
C GLU A 159 -8.66 27.12 1.10
N ARG A 160 -9.62 26.24 1.41
CA ARG A 160 -10.93 26.25 0.72
C ARG A 160 -11.71 27.56 0.94
N ILE A 161 -11.61 28.14 2.13
CA ILE A 161 -12.27 29.41 2.48
C ILE A 161 -11.53 30.60 1.90
N THR A 162 -10.22 30.67 2.15
CA THR A 162 -9.41 31.88 1.90
C THR A 162 -8.78 31.93 0.52
N ARG A 163 -8.63 30.77 -0.14
CA ARG A 163 -7.95 30.58 -1.43
C ARG A 163 -6.55 31.21 -1.44
N ARG A 164 -5.84 31.20 -0.31
CA ARG A 164 -4.55 31.88 -0.12
C ARG A 164 -3.48 31.32 -1.07
N VAL A 165 -3.37 30.01 -1.20
CA VAL A 165 -2.42 29.36 -2.12
C VAL A 165 -2.75 29.73 -3.56
N ARG A 166 -4.03 29.70 -3.95
CA ARG A 166 -4.44 30.14 -5.30
C ARG A 166 -4.20 31.62 -5.57
N ARG A 167 -4.29 32.49 -4.56
CA ARG A 167 -4.12 33.95 -4.71
C ARG A 167 -2.67 34.41 -4.62
N LEU A 168 -1.84 33.76 -3.80
CA LEU A 168 -0.50 34.24 -3.43
C LEU A 168 0.63 33.27 -3.83
N GLY A 169 0.31 32.07 -4.31
CA GLY A 169 1.29 31.12 -4.85
C GLY A 169 2.23 30.46 -3.84
N ARG A 170 2.07 30.67 -2.53
CA ARG A 170 2.89 30.03 -1.48
C ARG A 170 2.05 29.56 -0.28
N LEU A 171 2.40 28.39 0.24
CA LEU A 171 1.95 27.90 1.54
C LEU A 171 2.83 28.56 2.61
N HIS A 172 2.29 29.50 3.39
CA HIS A 172 3.01 30.00 4.57
C HIS A 172 2.85 28.97 5.69
N THR A 173 3.92 28.24 6.01
CA THR A 173 4.05 27.59 7.31
C THR A 173 4.40 28.69 8.31
N THR A 174 3.51 28.95 9.25
CA THR A 174 3.86 29.76 10.41
C THR A 174 4.63 28.85 11.36
N GLU A 175 5.83 29.27 11.73
CA GLU A 175 6.65 28.69 12.80
C GLU A 175 5.96 28.80 14.16
#